data_AF-A0A830CEA8-F1
#
_entry.id   AF-A0A830CEA8-F1
#
_cell.length_a   1.000
_cell.length_b   1.000
_cell.length_c   1.000
_cell.angle_alpha   90.00
_cell.angle_beta   90.00
_cell.angle_gamma   90.00
#
_symmetry.space_group_name_H-M   'P 1'
#
loop_
_entity.id
_entity.type
_entity.pdbx_description
1 polymer ?
#
loop_
_entity_poly.entity_id
_entity_poly.type
_entity_poly.pdbx_seq_one_letter_code
_entity_poly.pdbx_strand_id
1 'polypeptide(L)'
;MGPVVTPNIAVYPIWYGRTVRLYTDQTGANVTGNVTLGGDMNDANYSHGKSLTRLSVQYVIKAAVSAAPRLVDARGGVYLLLTSDDVYVQDFCREVCGFHYFTYPSIVGYTLPYAWVGNSGVMCPGTCAYPFAVPGYMTGVKPVKAPNGDVGVDGMITVIAHELAEVATNPLGNAWFAGKDASFPTEIADLCEGIYGTGGGGSYTGQMSTGKDGATYNLNGTGKRRFLVQWVWSKLLNYCTGPNALDHH
;
A
#
# COMPACT_ATOMS: atom_id res chain seq x y z
N MET A 1 19.99 8.55 11.42
CA MET A 1 18.67 8.92 11.97
C MET A 1 17.68 8.79 10.82
N GLY A 2 17.17 7.57 10.58
CA GLY A 2 16.10 7.36 9.61
C GLY A 2 14.75 7.73 10.22
N PRO A 3 13.73 8.09 9.43
CA PRO A 3 12.42 8.42 9.96
C PRO A 3 11.85 7.19 10.67
N VAL A 4 11.68 7.31 11.99
CA VAL A 4 10.79 6.44 12.76
C VAL A 4 9.38 6.81 12.30
N VAL A 5 8.77 6.00 11.45
CA VAL A 5 7.33 6.10 11.21
C VAL A 5 6.65 5.57 12.47
N THR A 6 6.45 6.47 13.42
CA THR A 6 5.76 6.18 14.68
C THR A 6 4.36 5.59 14.39
N PRO A 7 3.95 4.58 15.18
CA PRO A 7 2.70 3.87 15.03
C PRO A 7 1.55 4.81 15.41
N ASN A 8 0.89 5.35 14.40
CA ASN A 8 -0.52 5.77 14.41
C ASN A 8 -0.82 6.35 13.02
N ILE A 9 -0.56 5.56 11.99
CA ILE A 9 -1.37 5.70 10.77
C ILE A 9 -2.69 5.01 11.12
N ALA A 10 -3.56 5.72 11.82
CA ALA A 10 -4.98 5.44 11.70
C ALA A 10 -5.37 5.96 10.31
N VAL A 11 -5.18 5.13 9.28
CA VAL A 11 -6.00 5.27 8.07
C VAL A 11 -7.40 5.05 8.61
N TYR A 12 -8.18 6.14 8.78
CA TYR A 12 -9.55 5.99 9.23
C TYR A 12 -10.21 4.96 8.29
N PRO A 13 -10.60 3.77 8.78
CA PRO A 13 -11.02 2.66 7.94
C PRO A 13 -12.32 2.94 7.18
N ILE A 14 -12.90 4.12 7.36
CA ILE A 14 -14.24 4.47 6.94
C ILE A 14 -14.39 4.38 5.42
N TRP A 15 -13.38 4.80 4.65
CA TRP A 15 -13.50 4.75 3.20
C TRP A 15 -12.95 3.44 2.63
N TYR A 16 -11.70 3.11 2.94
CA TYR A 16 -11.06 1.90 2.45
C TYR A 16 -11.85 0.64 2.78
N GLY A 17 -12.35 0.57 4.02
CA GLY A 17 -13.21 -0.50 4.48
C GLY A 17 -14.55 -0.56 3.74
N ARG A 18 -15.10 0.50 3.14
CA ARG A 18 -16.38 0.39 2.40
C ARG A 18 -16.21 -0.39 1.10
N THR A 19 -15.21 -0.05 0.30
CA THR A 19 -14.99 -0.68 -1.01
C THR A 19 -14.40 -2.08 -0.85
N VAL A 20 -13.41 -2.26 0.01
CA VAL A 20 -12.79 -3.57 0.25
C VAL A 20 -13.79 -4.57 0.86
N ARG A 21 -14.75 -4.11 1.69
CA ARG A 21 -15.85 -4.96 2.19
C ARG A 21 -16.82 -5.45 1.13
N LEU A 22 -16.77 -4.94 -0.10
CA LEU A 22 -17.58 -5.48 -1.19
C LEU A 22 -17.10 -6.88 -1.58
N TYR A 23 -15.84 -7.20 -1.29
CA TYR A 23 -15.22 -8.48 -1.60
C TYR A 23 -15.46 -9.48 -0.48
N THR A 24 -15.59 -10.74 -0.87
CA THR A 24 -15.97 -11.85 0.03
C THR A 24 -15.06 -13.03 -0.17
N ASP A 25 -14.90 -13.84 0.89
CA ASP A 25 -14.33 -15.17 0.77
C ASP A 25 -15.32 -16.16 0.13
N GLN A 26 -14.92 -17.43 0.05
CA GLN A 26 -15.74 -18.51 -0.52
C GLN A 26 -17.00 -18.85 0.32
N THR A 27 -17.06 -18.39 1.57
CA THR A 27 -18.24 -18.54 2.44
C THR A 27 -19.23 -17.39 2.27
N GLY A 28 -18.87 -16.37 1.48
CA GLY A 28 -19.64 -15.14 1.34
C GLY A 28 -19.41 -14.15 2.49
N ALA A 29 -18.45 -14.41 3.38
CA ALA A 29 -18.09 -13.46 4.43
C ALA A 29 -17.28 -12.32 3.83
N ASN A 30 -17.70 -11.08 4.10
CA ASN A 30 -17.02 -9.90 3.61
C ASN A 30 -15.66 -9.73 4.29
N VAL A 31 -14.71 -9.14 3.57
CA VAL A 31 -13.46 -8.65 4.15
C VAL A 31 -13.76 -7.74 5.34
N THR A 32 -12.91 -7.72 6.37
CA THR A 32 -13.12 -6.87 7.53
C THR A 32 -12.96 -5.39 7.19
N GLY A 33 -13.79 -4.55 7.80
CA GLY A 33 -13.79 -3.10 7.55
C GLY A 33 -12.78 -2.30 8.36
N ASN A 34 -12.17 -2.92 9.37
CA ASN A 34 -11.34 -2.26 10.36
C ASN A 34 -9.99 -2.98 10.43
N VAL A 35 -8.92 -2.20 10.38
CA VAL A 35 -7.56 -2.66 10.66
C VAL A 35 -7.11 -2.01 11.96
N THR A 36 -6.48 -2.80 12.82
CA THR A 36 -5.87 -2.33 14.06
C THR A 36 -4.42 -2.74 14.09
N LEU A 37 -3.54 -1.85 14.54
CA LEU A 37 -2.12 -2.17 14.67
C LEU A 37 -1.93 -3.17 15.83
N GLY A 38 -1.51 -4.40 15.51
CA GLY A 38 -1.20 -5.43 16.51
C GLY A 38 0.13 -5.17 17.25
N GLY A 39 1.09 -4.54 16.57
CA GLY A 39 2.38 -4.14 17.11
C GLY A 39 3.35 -3.76 15.99
N ASP A 40 4.50 -3.22 16.35
CA ASP A 40 5.55 -2.83 15.43
C ASP A 40 6.94 -3.27 15.92
N MET A 41 7.88 -3.35 14.99
CA MET A 41 9.29 -3.61 15.26
C MET A 41 10.16 -2.76 14.35
N ASN A 42 11.37 -2.48 14.81
CA ASN A 42 12.37 -1.75 14.06
C ASN A 42 13.67 -2.56 14.01
N ASP A 43 14.13 -2.87 12.79
CA ASP A 43 15.44 -3.47 12.55
C ASP A 43 16.46 -2.38 12.14
N ALA A 44 16.87 -1.58 13.12
CA ALA A 44 17.79 -0.46 12.90
C ALA A 44 19.20 -0.89 12.46
N ASN A 45 19.55 -2.17 12.66
CA ASN A 45 20.86 -2.71 12.36
C ASN A 45 20.92 -3.40 10.99
N TYR A 46 19.81 -3.45 10.24
CA TYR A 46 19.73 -4.16 8.97
C TYR A 46 20.20 -5.61 9.12
N SER A 47 19.55 -6.38 9.98
CA SER A 47 19.93 -7.76 10.34
C SER A 47 20.10 -8.70 9.14
N HIS A 48 19.46 -8.38 8.01
CA HIS A 48 19.57 -9.10 6.73
C HIS A 48 20.26 -8.30 5.61
N GLY A 49 20.98 -7.24 5.97
CA GLY A 49 21.65 -6.34 5.04
C GLY A 49 20.72 -5.36 4.34
N LYS A 50 21.29 -4.54 3.43
CA LYS A 50 20.58 -3.50 2.67
C LYS A 50 20.18 -3.91 1.25
N SER A 51 20.43 -5.16 0.88
CA SER A 51 20.05 -5.71 -0.42
C SER A 51 19.24 -6.97 -0.18
N LEU A 52 17.94 -6.91 -0.45
CA LEU A 52 17.01 -7.99 -0.18
C LEU A 52 16.47 -8.56 -1.49
N THR A 53 16.03 -9.81 -1.44
CA THR A 53 15.21 -10.47 -2.45
C THR A 53 13.84 -10.77 -1.83
N ARG A 54 12.88 -11.20 -2.65
CA ARG A 54 11.59 -11.69 -2.12
C ARG A 54 11.75 -12.84 -1.11
N LEU A 55 12.79 -13.66 -1.28
CA LEU A 55 13.11 -14.72 -0.33
C LEU A 55 13.68 -14.15 0.98
N SER A 56 14.60 -13.18 0.93
CA SER A 56 15.17 -12.61 2.15
C SER A 56 14.19 -11.73 2.94
N VAL A 57 13.19 -11.14 2.27
CA VAL A 57 12.05 -10.51 2.94
C VAL A 57 11.34 -11.49 3.89
N GLN A 58 11.16 -12.75 3.49
CA GLN A 58 10.58 -13.77 4.39
C GLN A 58 11.49 -14.09 5.59
N TYR A 59 12.82 -14.03 5.43
CA TYR A 59 13.74 -14.18 6.55
C TYR A 59 13.69 -12.98 7.51
N VAL A 60 13.49 -11.75 7.02
CA VAL A 60 13.25 -10.58 7.88
C VAL A 60 11.97 -10.78 8.69
N ILE A 61 10.87 -11.23 8.06
CA ILE A 61 9.62 -11.53 8.75
C ILE A 61 9.83 -12.64 9.78
N LYS A 62 10.57 -13.70 9.42
CA LYS A 62 10.96 -14.77 10.35
C LYS A 62 11.65 -14.23 11.60
N ALA A 63 12.62 -13.33 11.44
CA ALA A 63 13.33 -12.74 12.57
C ALA A 63 12.37 -11.95 13.48
N ALA A 64 11.48 -11.14 12.89
CA ALA A 64 10.49 -10.38 13.63
C ALA A 64 9.51 -11.28 14.41
N VAL A 65 8.90 -12.28 13.76
CA VAL A 65 7.93 -13.17 14.43
C VAL A 65 8.60 -14.08 15.47
N SER A 66 9.87 -14.42 15.29
CA SER A 66 10.64 -15.17 16.29
C SER A 66 10.97 -14.31 17.51
N ALA A 67 11.21 -13.01 17.31
CA ALA A 67 11.52 -12.06 18.37
C ALA A 67 10.28 -11.65 19.20
N ALA A 68 9.09 -11.60 18.59
CA ALA A 68 7.83 -11.45 19.33
C ALA A 68 6.74 -12.40 18.82
N PRO A 69 6.77 -13.67 19.25
CA PRO A 69 5.75 -14.66 18.91
C PRO A 69 4.33 -14.23 19.28
N ARG A 70 4.19 -13.37 20.30
CA ARG A 70 2.91 -12.79 20.73
C ARG A 70 2.23 -11.89 19.69
N LEU A 71 2.97 -11.40 18.70
CA LEU A 71 2.44 -10.58 17.60
C LEU A 71 1.97 -11.45 16.43
N VAL A 72 2.15 -12.77 16.51
CA VAL A 72 1.72 -13.67 15.44
C VAL A 72 0.22 -13.93 15.54
N ASP A 73 -0.52 -13.43 14.57
CA ASP A 73 -1.91 -13.78 14.29
C ASP A 73 -2.01 -14.46 12.92
N ALA A 74 -2.21 -15.78 12.91
CA ALA A 74 -2.37 -16.58 11.71
C ALA A 74 -3.83 -16.67 11.22
N ARG A 75 -4.79 -16.08 11.96
CA ARG A 75 -6.22 -16.13 11.63
C ARG A 75 -6.73 -14.84 10.98
N GLY A 76 -6.11 -13.70 11.28
CA GLY A 76 -6.50 -12.41 10.72
C GLY A 76 -5.37 -11.40 10.60
N GLY A 77 -4.13 -11.78 10.89
CA GLY A 77 -2.98 -10.89 10.82
C GLY A 77 -2.48 -10.66 9.40
N VAL A 78 -2.13 -9.41 9.12
CA VAL A 78 -1.36 -9.00 7.93
C VAL A 78 -0.10 -8.29 8.41
N TYR A 79 1.05 -8.61 7.83
CA TYR A 79 2.35 -8.08 8.24
C TYR A 79 2.86 -7.10 7.19
N LEU A 80 3.18 -5.87 7.60
CA LEU A 80 3.68 -4.85 6.70
C LEU A 80 5.17 -4.63 6.95
N LEU A 81 6.00 -4.95 5.97
CA LEU A 81 7.44 -4.68 5.97
C LEU A 81 7.72 -3.38 5.22
N LEU A 82 8.25 -2.38 5.91
CA LEU A 82 8.67 -1.12 5.31
C LEU A 82 10.20 -1.04 5.30
N THR A 83 10.79 -0.72 4.15
CA THR A 83 12.25 -0.54 4.05
C THR A 83 12.62 0.95 3.98
N SER A 84 13.76 1.31 4.54
CA SER A 84 14.33 2.65 4.44
C SER A 84 14.76 2.98 3.00
N ASP A 85 15.04 4.26 2.75
CA ASP A 85 15.43 4.81 1.45
C ASP A 85 16.81 4.32 0.95
N ASP A 86 17.58 3.68 1.82
CA ASP A 86 18.89 3.11 1.55
C ASP A 86 18.91 1.58 1.47
N VAL A 87 17.74 0.94 1.42
CA VAL A 87 17.59 -0.51 1.24
C VAL A 87 17.01 -0.82 -0.13
N TYR A 88 17.74 -1.62 -0.90
CA TYR A 88 17.28 -2.16 -2.17
C TYR A 88 16.57 -3.49 -1.96
N VAL A 89 15.44 -3.68 -2.63
CA VAL A 89 14.80 -4.98 -2.79
C VAL A 89 14.76 -5.32 -4.27
N GLN A 90 14.96 -6.59 -4.61
CA GLN A 90 14.88 -7.08 -5.98
C GLN A 90 13.64 -6.54 -6.71
N ASP A 91 13.85 -6.05 -7.94
CA ASP A 91 12.85 -5.45 -8.83
C ASP A 91 12.25 -4.10 -8.37
N PHE A 92 12.65 -3.59 -7.19
CA PHE A 92 12.27 -2.26 -6.73
C PHE A 92 12.68 -1.19 -7.74
N CYS A 93 11.81 -0.20 -7.95
CA CYS A 93 12.02 0.93 -8.87
C CYS A 93 12.04 0.57 -10.37
N ARG A 94 11.81 -0.69 -10.73
CA ARG A 94 11.76 -1.16 -12.11
C ARG A 94 10.39 -1.73 -12.42
N GLU A 95 10.01 -2.76 -11.69
CA GLU A 95 8.76 -3.48 -11.89
C GLU A 95 7.74 -3.14 -10.80
N VAL A 96 8.23 -2.90 -9.57
CA VAL A 96 7.36 -2.76 -8.40
C VAL A 96 7.81 -1.66 -7.45
N CYS A 97 6.84 -1.08 -6.73
CA CYS A 97 7.04 -0.15 -5.63
C CYS A 97 6.75 -0.79 -4.26
N GLY A 98 5.96 -1.85 -4.28
CA GLY A 98 5.64 -2.74 -3.19
C GLY A 98 5.19 -4.09 -3.77
N PHE A 99 4.94 -5.06 -2.91
CA PHE A 99 4.17 -6.24 -3.30
C PHE A 99 3.57 -6.87 -2.05
N HIS A 100 2.44 -7.55 -2.20
CA HIS A 100 1.93 -8.48 -1.20
C HIS A 100 2.21 -9.93 -1.59
N TYR A 101 2.37 -10.79 -0.57
CA TYR A 101 2.55 -12.22 -0.72
C TYR A 101 2.22 -12.92 0.60
N PHE A 102 2.52 -14.22 0.72
CA PHE A 102 2.41 -14.95 1.97
C PHE A 102 3.71 -15.68 2.31
N THR A 103 4.00 -15.83 3.60
CA THR A 103 5.18 -16.56 4.03
C THR A 103 5.01 -18.06 3.86
N TYR A 104 6.09 -18.77 3.56
CA TYR A 104 6.07 -20.23 3.56
C TYR A 104 6.27 -20.80 4.98
N PRO A 105 5.46 -21.78 5.42
CA PRO A 105 5.66 -22.46 6.70
C PRO A 105 7.05 -23.08 6.85
N SER A 106 7.65 -23.55 5.76
CA SER A 106 9.01 -24.11 5.76
C SER A 106 10.10 -23.07 6.08
N ILE A 107 9.82 -21.78 5.91
CA ILE A 107 10.75 -20.68 6.19
C ILE A 107 10.43 -20.06 7.55
N VAL A 108 9.19 -19.60 7.72
CA VAL A 108 8.76 -18.74 8.84
C VAL A 108 8.11 -19.54 9.97
N GLY A 109 7.69 -20.78 9.73
CA GLY A 109 6.90 -21.59 10.66
C GLY A 109 5.39 -21.34 10.57
N TYR A 110 4.98 -20.33 9.78
CA TYR A 110 3.59 -19.92 9.61
C TYR A 110 3.33 -19.53 8.14
N THR A 111 2.08 -19.68 7.71
CA THR A 111 1.56 -19.01 6.50
C THR A 111 0.95 -17.68 6.93
N LEU A 112 1.62 -16.58 6.66
CA LEU A 112 1.21 -15.24 7.07
C LEU A 112 1.12 -14.35 5.83
N PRO A 113 -0.04 -13.76 5.52
CA PRO A 113 -0.15 -12.72 4.51
C PRO A 113 0.70 -11.50 4.91
N TYR A 114 1.48 -10.97 3.98
CA TYR A 114 2.31 -9.82 4.21
C TYR A 114 2.37 -8.91 2.98
N ALA A 115 2.72 -7.65 3.21
CA ALA A 115 3.08 -6.71 2.18
C ALA A 115 4.45 -6.12 2.47
N TRP A 116 5.24 -5.86 1.42
CA TRP A 116 6.44 -5.07 1.50
C TRP A 116 6.25 -3.77 0.71
N VAL A 117 6.76 -2.66 1.24
CA VAL A 117 6.78 -1.36 0.56
C VAL A 117 8.17 -0.73 0.69
N GLY A 118 8.73 -0.33 -0.45
CA GLY A 118 10.02 0.35 -0.51
C GLY A 118 9.92 1.87 -0.44
N ASN A 119 10.88 2.52 0.22
CA ASN A 119 11.01 3.96 0.17
C ASN A 119 11.75 4.41 -1.10
N SER A 120 11.01 5.04 -2.01
CA SER A 120 11.52 5.44 -3.34
C SER A 120 12.16 6.83 -3.37
N GLY A 121 12.13 7.58 -2.27
CA GLY A 121 12.49 9.00 -2.23
C GLY A 121 13.88 9.32 -2.78
N VAL A 122 14.85 8.43 -2.56
CA VAL A 122 16.23 8.59 -3.07
C VAL A 122 16.43 7.86 -4.40
N MET A 123 15.89 6.64 -4.54
CA MET A 123 16.25 5.75 -5.65
C MET A 123 15.46 6.03 -6.94
N CYS A 124 14.16 6.28 -6.82
CA CYS A 124 13.26 6.39 -7.98
C CYS A 124 11.96 7.16 -7.68
N PRO A 125 12.03 8.39 -7.15
CA PRO A 125 10.82 9.11 -6.74
C PRO A 125 9.83 9.26 -7.91
N GLY A 126 10.33 9.48 -9.13
CA GLY A 126 9.48 9.61 -10.32
C GLY A 126 8.67 8.34 -10.66
N THR A 127 9.10 7.15 -10.25
CA THR A 127 8.39 5.89 -10.52
C THR A 127 7.42 5.55 -9.40
N CYS A 128 7.87 5.62 -8.15
CA CYS A 128 7.17 5.04 -6.99
C CYS A 128 6.69 6.06 -5.96
N ALA A 129 6.79 7.36 -6.26
CA ALA A 129 6.20 8.43 -5.46
C ALA A 129 5.28 9.33 -6.31
N TYR A 130 4.73 8.81 -7.40
CA TYR A 130 3.68 9.49 -8.14
C TYR A 130 2.44 9.69 -7.25
N PRO A 131 1.76 10.85 -7.29
CA PRO A 131 1.98 12.02 -8.15
C PRO A 131 2.87 13.11 -7.51
N PHE A 132 3.56 12.82 -6.40
CA PHE A 132 4.45 13.77 -5.71
C PHE A 132 5.80 13.94 -6.41
N ALA A 133 6.19 12.96 -7.20
CA ALA A 133 7.24 13.05 -8.21
C ALA A 133 6.72 12.43 -9.50
N VAL A 134 7.13 12.99 -10.63
CA VAL A 134 6.62 12.64 -11.96
C VAL A 134 7.77 12.08 -12.80
N PRO A 135 7.58 10.99 -13.54
CA PRO A 135 8.60 10.45 -14.43
C PRO A 135 9.06 11.50 -15.45
N GLY A 136 10.36 11.51 -15.77
CA GLY A 136 10.94 12.49 -16.70
C GLY A 136 10.38 12.43 -18.13
N TYR A 137 9.78 11.30 -18.53
CA TYR A 137 9.14 11.15 -19.84
C TYR A 137 7.73 11.76 -19.91
N MET A 138 7.09 12.09 -18.79
CA MET A 138 5.75 12.69 -18.77
C MET A 138 5.85 14.20 -18.99
N THR A 139 5.67 14.63 -20.24
CA THR A 139 5.68 16.06 -20.59
C THR A 139 4.37 16.75 -20.17
N GLY A 140 4.47 17.94 -19.59
CA GLY A 140 3.31 18.77 -19.25
C GLY A 140 2.61 18.43 -17.94
N VAL A 141 3.05 17.38 -17.24
CA VAL A 141 2.55 17.01 -15.91
C VAL A 141 3.54 17.51 -14.85
N LYS A 142 3.04 18.17 -13.81
CA LYS A 142 3.85 18.66 -12.69
C LYS A 142 3.55 17.85 -11.44
N PRO A 143 4.56 17.58 -10.59
CA PRO A 143 4.33 16.94 -9.31
C PRO A 143 3.42 17.78 -8.43
N VAL A 144 2.56 17.11 -7.67
CA VAL A 144 1.74 17.74 -6.65
C VAL A 144 2.53 17.86 -5.34
N LYS A 145 2.12 18.79 -4.46
CA LYS A 145 2.82 18.97 -3.18
C LYS A 145 2.44 17.86 -2.19
N ALA A 146 3.45 17.17 -1.71
CA ALA A 146 3.36 16.11 -0.71
C ALA A 146 2.75 16.61 0.62
N PRO A 147 1.68 15.99 1.15
CA PRO A 147 0.94 16.52 2.30
C PRO A 147 1.66 16.39 3.65
N ASN A 148 2.66 15.51 3.76
CA ASN A 148 3.49 15.34 4.95
C ASN A 148 4.92 15.87 4.76
N GLY A 149 5.21 16.49 3.61
CA GLY A 149 6.46 17.20 3.35
C GLY A 149 7.63 16.31 2.93
N ASP A 150 7.43 15.01 2.82
CA ASP A 150 8.44 14.03 2.37
C ASP A 150 7.86 13.21 1.23
N VAL A 151 8.42 13.40 0.03
CA VAL A 151 7.98 12.74 -1.20
C VAL A 151 8.10 11.22 -1.10
N GLY A 152 9.15 10.70 -0.49
CA GLY A 152 9.37 9.26 -0.36
C GLY A 152 8.34 8.64 0.58
N VAL A 153 8.12 9.24 1.76
CA VAL A 153 7.14 8.77 2.74
C VAL A 153 5.71 8.90 2.22
N ASP A 154 5.36 10.04 1.60
CA ASP A 154 4.03 10.22 1.00
C ASP A 154 3.80 9.24 -0.17
N GLY A 155 4.85 8.94 -0.95
CA GLY A 155 4.83 7.85 -1.94
C GLY A 155 4.60 6.48 -1.32
N MET A 156 5.30 6.14 -0.23
CA MET A 156 5.06 4.90 0.50
C MET A 156 3.61 4.78 1.00
N ILE A 157 2.99 5.88 1.43
CA ILE A 157 1.61 5.86 1.94
C ILE A 157 0.61 5.44 0.85
N THR A 158 0.80 5.89 -0.40
CA THR A 158 -0.06 5.43 -1.50
C THR A 158 0.17 3.95 -1.82
N VAL A 159 1.42 3.49 -1.82
CA VAL A 159 1.74 2.07 -2.04
C VAL A 159 1.22 1.19 -0.88
N ILE A 160 1.30 1.65 0.38
CA ILE A 160 0.71 0.94 1.52
C ILE A 160 -0.80 0.78 1.32
N ALA A 161 -1.49 1.83 0.87
CA ALA A 161 -2.92 1.75 0.60
C ALA A 161 -3.24 0.80 -0.58
N HIS A 162 -2.39 0.75 -1.59
CA HIS A 162 -2.49 -0.21 -2.69
C HIS A 162 -2.35 -1.65 -2.18
N GLU A 163 -1.21 -1.97 -1.56
CA GLU A 163 -0.87 -3.34 -1.15
C GLU A 163 -1.77 -3.90 -0.06
N LEU A 164 -2.24 -3.05 0.86
CA LEU A 164 -3.20 -3.47 1.86
C LEU A 164 -4.54 -3.89 1.24
N ALA A 165 -4.84 -3.50 -0.01
CA ALA A 165 -6.20 -3.61 -0.57
C ALA A 165 -6.28 -4.96 -1.23
N GLU A 166 -5.26 -5.18 -2.03
CA GLU A 166 -4.85 -6.41 -2.67
C GLU A 166 -4.71 -7.54 -1.64
N VAL A 167 -3.87 -7.39 -0.61
CA VAL A 167 -3.73 -8.44 0.43
C VAL A 167 -5.03 -8.70 1.20
N ALA A 168 -5.91 -7.71 1.33
CA ALA A 168 -7.19 -7.89 2.03
C ALA A 168 -8.21 -8.65 1.16
N THR A 169 -8.14 -8.50 -0.16
CA THR A 169 -9.03 -9.19 -1.11
C THR A 169 -8.45 -10.47 -1.71
N ASN A 170 -7.13 -10.64 -1.62
CA ASN A 170 -6.38 -11.76 -2.15
C ASN A 170 -5.16 -12.17 -1.29
N PRO A 171 -5.33 -12.45 0.01
CA PRO A 171 -4.22 -12.64 0.96
C PRO A 171 -3.24 -13.78 0.61
N LEU A 172 -3.71 -14.80 -0.12
CA LEU A 172 -2.93 -15.99 -0.48
C LEU A 172 -2.75 -16.16 -2.00
N GLY A 173 -3.09 -15.14 -2.80
CA GLY A 173 -2.96 -15.18 -4.25
C GLY A 173 -3.92 -16.15 -4.96
N ASN A 174 -5.00 -16.57 -4.29
CA ASN A 174 -5.98 -17.53 -4.79
C ASN A 174 -7.45 -17.10 -4.60
N ALA A 175 -7.70 -15.82 -4.36
CA ALA A 175 -9.02 -15.22 -4.20
C ALA A 175 -9.32 -14.22 -5.33
N TRP A 176 -9.63 -12.95 -5.03
CA TRP A 176 -10.16 -12.05 -6.06
C TRP A 176 -9.07 -11.48 -6.96
N PHE A 177 -9.29 -11.55 -8.27
CA PHE A 177 -8.56 -10.82 -9.32
C PHE A 177 -9.52 -10.55 -10.49
N ALA A 178 -9.17 -9.60 -11.36
CA ALA A 178 -9.93 -9.25 -12.53
C ALA A 178 -9.67 -10.22 -13.69
N GLY A 179 -10.73 -10.58 -14.42
CA GLY A 179 -10.64 -11.46 -15.58
C GLY A 179 -10.78 -12.95 -15.23
N LYS A 180 -10.28 -13.82 -16.11
CA LYS A 180 -10.40 -15.28 -16.00
C LYS A 180 -9.03 -15.99 -15.94
N ASP A 181 -7.95 -15.28 -16.23
CA ASP A 181 -6.61 -15.84 -16.29
C ASP A 181 -5.84 -15.53 -15.01
N ALA A 182 -5.67 -16.55 -14.17
CA ALA A 182 -4.93 -16.43 -12.91
C ALA A 182 -3.41 -16.22 -13.11
N SER A 183 -2.90 -16.31 -14.34
CA SER A 183 -1.48 -16.09 -14.65
C SER A 183 -1.10 -14.61 -14.65
N PHE A 184 -2.08 -13.71 -14.80
CA PHE A 184 -1.91 -12.25 -14.78
C PHE A 184 -3.02 -11.63 -13.92
N PRO A 185 -3.03 -11.89 -12.60
CA PRO A 185 -4.11 -11.44 -11.75
C PRO A 185 -4.00 -9.92 -11.55
N THR A 186 -4.77 -9.15 -12.33
CA THR A 186 -4.93 -7.71 -12.07
C THR A 186 -5.87 -7.54 -10.89
N GLU A 187 -5.41 -6.91 -9.81
CA GLU A 187 -6.17 -6.81 -8.57
C GLU A 187 -6.91 -5.47 -8.41
N ILE A 188 -7.52 -5.25 -7.25
CA ILE A 188 -8.46 -4.14 -7.04
C ILE A 188 -7.77 -2.78 -7.06
N ALA A 189 -6.49 -2.73 -6.67
CA ALA A 189 -5.73 -1.49 -6.66
C ALA A 189 -5.05 -1.28 -8.02
N ASP A 190 -4.50 -2.33 -8.63
CA ASP A 190 -3.98 -2.32 -10.02
C ASP A 190 -4.92 -1.66 -11.03
N LEU A 191 -6.23 -1.98 -10.97
CA LEU A 191 -7.24 -1.40 -11.87
C LEU A 191 -7.38 0.12 -11.77
N CYS A 192 -6.88 0.70 -10.68
CA CYS A 192 -7.05 2.10 -10.32
C CYS A 192 -5.72 2.84 -10.19
N GLU A 193 -4.65 2.26 -10.74
CA GLU A 193 -3.31 2.87 -10.75
C GLU A 193 -3.35 4.29 -11.30
N GLY A 194 -2.81 5.23 -10.55
CA GLY A 194 -2.79 6.65 -10.91
C GLY A 194 -4.11 7.42 -10.70
N ILE A 195 -5.17 6.81 -10.16
CA ILE A 195 -6.45 7.48 -9.87
C ILE A 195 -6.52 7.89 -8.40
N TYR A 196 -6.69 9.19 -8.15
CA TYR A 196 -6.68 9.79 -6.81
C TYR A 196 -7.90 10.67 -6.52
N GLY A 197 -8.81 10.83 -7.48
CA GLY A 197 -9.96 11.73 -7.38
C GLY A 197 -11.05 11.45 -8.40
N THR A 198 -12.21 12.11 -8.22
CA THR A 198 -13.38 11.99 -9.10
C THR A 198 -13.03 12.29 -10.55
N GLY A 199 -13.55 11.46 -11.46
CA GLY A 199 -13.29 11.55 -12.90
C GLY A 199 -11.88 11.15 -13.33
N GLY A 200 -11.07 10.56 -12.46
CA GLY A 200 -9.73 10.07 -12.80
C GLY A 200 -9.76 8.85 -13.73
N GLY A 201 -8.79 8.75 -14.62
CA GLY A 201 -8.72 7.68 -15.61
C GLY A 201 -7.86 8.07 -16.82
N GLY A 202 -7.28 7.07 -17.48
CA GLY A 202 -6.28 7.31 -18.50
C GLY A 202 -5.07 8.03 -17.90
N SER A 203 -4.73 9.22 -18.42
CA SER A 203 -3.63 10.04 -17.92
C SER A 203 -4.02 11.10 -16.88
N TYR A 204 -5.31 11.19 -16.51
CA TYR A 204 -5.80 12.17 -15.55
C TYR A 204 -5.96 11.56 -14.15
N THR A 205 -5.33 12.17 -13.14
CA THR A 205 -5.36 11.69 -11.75
C THR A 205 -6.69 11.89 -11.04
N GLY A 206 -7.61 12.63 -11.65
CA GLY A 206 -8.89 13.00 -11.04
C GLY A 206 -8.84 14.30 -10.24
N GLN A 207 -10.02 14.72 -9.79
CA GLN A 207 -10.21 15.91 -8.97
C GLN A 207 -9.78 15.65 -7.52
N MET A 208 -8.62 16.17 -7.13
CA MET A 208 -8.04 16.04 -5.78
C MET A 208 -8.25 17.31 -4.95
N SER A 209 -8.25 17.17 -3.62
CA SER A 209 -8.33 18.34 -2.73
C SER A 209 -6.98 19.02 -2.60
N THR A 210 -6.99 20.35 -2.48
CA THR A 210 -5.78 21.15 -2.23
C THR A 210 -5.96 21.95 -0.94
N GLY A 211 -4.99 21.84 -0.05
CA GLY A 211 -4.97 22.55 1.22
C GLY A 211 -4.57 24.01 1.07
N LYS A 212 -4.80 24.81 2.13
CA LYS A 212 -4.37 26.21 2.18
C LYS A 212 -2.85 26.39 2.07
N ASP A 213 -2.11 25.36 2.44
CA ASP A 213 -0.65 25.27 2.32
C ASP A 213 -0.18 24.72 0.96
N GLY A 214 -1.11 24.49 0.03
CA GLY A 214 -0.85 23.96 -1.31
C GLY A 214 -0.67 22.44 -1.38
N ALA A 215 -0.70 21.72 -0.25
CA ALA A 215 -0.60 20.27 -0.24
C ALA A 215 -1.82 19.61 -0.90
N THR A 216 -1.59 18.59 -1.71
CA THR A 216 -2.65 17.82 -2.36
C THR A 216 -2.97 16.57 -1.53
N TYR A 217 -4.25 16.29 -1.34
CA TYR A 217 -4.72 15.19 -0.49
C TYR A 217 -6.12 14.74 -0.92
N ASN A 218 -6.51 13.54 -0.50
CA ASN A 218 -7.88 13.05 -0.63
C ASN A 218 -8.39 12.36 0.65
N LEU A 219 -7.54 12.24 1.67
CA LEU A 219 -7.86 11.61 2.94
C LEU A 219 -7.38 12.48 4.11
N ASN A 220 -8.25 12.68 5.11
CA ASN A 220 -7.89 13.31 6.37
C ASN A 220 -7.55 12.23 7.41
N GLY A 221 -6.36 12.32 7.98
CA GLY A 221 -5.88 11.43 9.03
C GLY A 221 -6.06 11.98 10.44
N THR A 222 -5.55 11.24 11.42
CA THR A 222 -5.45 11.72 12.81
C THR A 222 -4.44 12.86 12.95
N GLY A 223 -4.67 13.76 13.91
CA GLY A 223 -3.67 14.77 14.29
C GLY A 223 -3.33 15.78 13.20
N LYS A 224 -4.32 16.25 12.42
CA LYS A 224 -4.18 17.18 11.27
C LYS A 224 -3.35 16.65 10.10
N ARG A 225 -2.93 15.37 10.13
CA ARG A 225 -2.26 14.74 8.99
C ARG A 225 -3.24 14.61 7.82
N ARG A 226 -2.71 14.71 6.61
CA ARG A 226 -3.44 14.49 5.36
C ARG A 226 -2.68 13.49 4.53
N PHE A 227 -3.40 12.74 3.72
CA PHE A 227 -2.83 11.72 2.85
C PHE A 227 -3.46 11.84 1.47
N LEU A 228 -2.69 11.48 0.46
CA LEU A 228 -3.19 11.23 -0.88
C LEU A 228 -2.98 9.74 -1.12
N VAL A 229 -4.08 9.00 -1.23
CA VAL A 229 -4.05 7.55 -1.45
C VAL A 229 -4.73 7.23 -2.78
N GLN A 230 -4.19 6.26 -3.50
CA GLN A 230 -4.83 5.71 -4.68
C GLN A 230 -6.24 5.19 -4.36
N TRP A 231 -7.13 5.38 -5.32
CA TRP A 231 -8.48 4.85 -5.29
C TRP A 231 -8.47 3.35 -5.57
N VAL A 232 -9.52 2.62 -5.20
CA VAL A 232 -9.62 1.17 -5.45
C VAL A 232 -10.89 0.83 -6.21
N TRP A 233 -10.85 -0.28 -6.92
CA TRP A 233 -11.94 -0.73 -7.78
C TRP A 233 -13.18 -1.05 -6.95
N SER A 234 -14.33 -0.50 -7.35
CA SER A 234 -15.63 -0.88 -6.81
C SER A 234 -16.37 -1.72 -7.83
N LYS A 235 -16.56 -3.01 -7.53
CA LYS A 235 -17.38 -3.90 -8.37
C LYS A 235 -18.86 -3.48 -8.47
N LEU A 236 -19.36 -2.66 -7.54
CA LEU A 236 -20.73 -2.14 -7.58
C LEU A 236 -20.86 -0.97 -8.55
N LEU A 237 -19.84 -0.11 -8.61
CA LEU A 237 -19.84 1.07 -9.48
C LEU A 237 -19.24 0.77 -10.85
N ASN A 238 -18.54 -0.36 -10.99
CA ASN A 238 -17.73 -0.70 -12.14
C ASN A 238 -16.74 0.44 -12.47
N TYR A 239 -16.18 1.04 -11.41
CA TYR A 239 -15.29 2.19 -11.48
C TYR A 239 -14.47 2.30 -10.19
N CYS A 240 -13.36 3.05 -10.27
CA CYS A 240 -12.53 3.37 -9.11
C CYS A 240 -13.26 4.36 -8.20
N THR A 241 -13.23 4.13 -6.90
CA THR A 241 -13.83 5.04 -5.91
C THR A 241 -12.82 5.36 -4.82
N GLY A 242 -13.08 6.41 -4.03
CA GLY A 242 -12.11 7.03 -3.13
C GLY A 242 -12.69 7.84 -1.98
N PRO A 243 -11.84 8.27 -1.02
CA PRO A 243 -12.30 8.95 0.20
C PRO A 243 -12.91 10.33 -0.05
N ASN A 244 -12.69 10.90 -1.24
CA ASN A 244 -13.23 12.18 -1.68
C ASN A 244 -14.15 12.06 -2.90
N ALA A 245 -14.71 10.87 -3.17
CA ALA A 245 -15.60 10.68 -4.31
C ALA A 245 -16.85 11.57 -4.21
N LEU A 246 -17.11 12.34 -5.28
CA LEU A 246 -18.26 13.25 -5.43
C LEU A 246 -19.32 12.72 -6.39
N ASP A 247 -18.98 11.67 -7.12
CA ASP A 247 -19.66 11.13 -8.31
C ASP A 247 -20.61 9.96 -8.00
N HIS A 248 -20.67 9.51 -6.74
CA HIS A 248 -21.37 8.29 -6.35
C HIS A 248 -22.21 8.47 -5.06
N HIS A 249 -23.19 9.36 -5.14
CA HIS A 249 -24.26 9.51 -4.14
C HIS A 249 -25.53 8.78 -4.55
#